data_AF-A0A7S3A1G1-F1
#
_entry.id   AF-A0A7S3A1G1-F1
#
_cell.length_a   1.000
_cell.length_b   1.000
_cell.length_c   1.000
_cell.angle_alpha   90.00
_cell.angle_beta   90.00
_cell.angle_gamma   90.00
#
_symmetry.space_group_name_H-M   'P 1'
#
loop_
_entity.id
_entity.type
_entity.pdbx_description
1 polymer ?
#
loop_
_entity_poly.entity_id
_entity_poly.type
_entity_poly.pdbx_seq_one_letter_code
_entity_poly.pdbx_strand_id
1 'polypeptide(L)'
;MNSSSMLEATYDSNQDLLNLVLSMVRQLSDRWMSQLAWVTGAQHGVMWTIRHSPAHEGGGLVDGGFDEKEDRRISLRERLVMFFSTMIFNTTCRLGSFDTSLSVSIQKGLGSSWQDGGISGGFAKLRAKAGIGMWDLEFSGGRNIIDWNTSLGAGVSLSVQGVTLRLKIGRGGHKISIPVLLSSETRPGLATVALSMLVGVAAFVQYQIVNPIQMAQLLEAKEEARRTRKVAMERSQSDAEASLELMTVAIERSREQEEEAMGLVITRALFGSAEAVKKATVEMESVKGREIELELVECADALQYLVQESKVLLYTSSKSSIQGVWDPTALEDDERALAVWYNFRGLPHYCIIDSYEPLEIPLRSHRLEIVQPATGSQ
;
A
#
# COMPACT_ATOMS: atom_id res chain seq x y z
N MET A 1 -26.04 -11.35 15.38
CA MET A 1 -25.44 -11.08 16.71
C MET A 1 -25.12 -12.42 17.35
N ASN A 2 -23.84 -12.79 17.39
CA ASN A 2 -23.42 -14.08 17.91
C ASN A 2 -23.25 -13.99 19.43
N SER A 3 -23.84 -14.95 20.14
CA SER A 3 -23.66 -15.13 21.58
C SER A 3 -23.29 -16.58 21.86
N SER A 4 -22.27 -16.80 22.68
CA SER A 4 -21.88 -18.11 23.15
C SER A 4 -21.89 -18.13 24.68
N SER A 5 -22.34 -19.25 25.24
CA SER A 5 -22.31 -19.50 26.67
C SER A 5 -21.57 -20.81 26.91
N MET A 6 -20.66 -20.82 27.88
CA MET A 6 -19.86 -21.96 28.27
C MET A 6 -19.97 -22.14 29.78
N LEU A 7 -20.29 -23.36 30.21
CA LEU A 7 -20.23 -23.77 31.60
C LEU A 7 -19.04 -24.70 31.76
N GLU A 8 -18.10 -24.34 32.62
CA GLU A 8 -16.93 -25.13 32.96
C GLU A 8 -17.01 -25.51 34.43
N ALA A 9 -16.84 -26.79 34.73
CA ALA A 9 -16.81 -27.31 36.10
C ALA A 9 -15.41 -27.87 36.36
N THR A 10 -14.75 -27.36 37.39
CA THR A 10 -13.44 -27.83 37.83
C THR A 10 -13.54 -28.32 39.27
N TYR A 11 -13.12 -29.55 39.50
CA TYR A 11 -13.06 -30.14 40.84
C TYR A 11 -11.61 -30.11 41.33
N ASP A 12 -11.36 -29.44 42.44
CA ASP A 12 -10.05 -29.46 43.09
C ASP A 12 -10.00 -30.59 44.12
N SER A 13 -9.29 -31.68 43.79
CA SER A 13 -9.20 -32.86 44.65
C SER A 13 -8.42 -32.63 45.94
N ASN A 14 -7.63 -31.55 46.05
CA ASN A 14 -6.89 -31.24 47.27
C ASN A 14 -7.73 -30.46 48.29
N GLN A 15 -8.78 -29.79 47.85
CA GLN A 15 -9.63 -28.98 48.72
C GLN A 15 -11.05 -29.55 48.87
N ASP A 16 -11.39 -30.63 48.16
CA ASP A 16 -12.75 -31.21 48.08
C ASP A 16 -13.82 -30.15 47.74
N LEU A 17 -13.46 -29.18 46.90
CA LEU A 17 -14.32 -28.08 46.49
C LEU A 17 -14.56 -28.10 44.99
N LEU A 18 -15.82 -27.91 44.62
CA LEU A 18 -16.27 -27.84 43.24
C LEU A 18 -16.39 -26.36 42.82
N ASN A 19 -15.63 -25.98 41.80
CA ASN A 19 -15.65 -24.64 41.21
C ASN A 19 -16.41 -24.69 39.88
N LEU A 20 -17.55 -24.01 39.81
CA LEU A 20 -18.30 -23.80 38.58
C LEU A 20 -18.00 -22.41 38.03
N VAL A 21 -17.63 -22.33 36.76
CA VAL A 21 -17.43 -21.09 36.00
C VAL A 21 -18.46 -21.06 34.88
N LEU A 22 -19.43 -20.16 34.98
CA LEU A 22 -20.35 -19.85 33.89
C LEU A 22 -19.83 -18.62 33.15
N SER A 23 -19.41 -18.76 31.90
CA SER A 23 -19.02 -17.64 31.06
C SER A 23 -19.97 -17.45 29.89
N MET A 24 -20.29 -16.19 29.60
CA MET A 24 -21.13 -15.76 28.50
C MET A 24 -20.38 -14.69 27.71
N VAL A 25 -20.17 -14.95 26.43
CA VAL A 25 -19.57 -14.00 25.49
C VAL A 25 -20.67 -13.53 24.55
N ARG A 26 -20.82 -12.22 24.44
CA ARG A 26 -21.79 -11.59 23.55
C ARG A 26 -21.11 -10.51 22.72
N GLN A 27 -21.19 -10.67 21.41
CA GLN A 27 -20.79 -9.63 20.47
C GLN A 27 -21.89 -8.56 20.41
N LEU A 28 -21.58 -7.35 20.89
CA LEU A 28 -22.51 -6.22 20.94
C LEU A 28 -22.56 -5.48 19.59
N SER A 29 -21.42 -5.41 18.89
CA SER A 29 -21.29 -4.93 17.51
C SER A 29 -20.02 -5.50 16.87
N ASP A 30 -19.74 -5.17 15.60
CA ASP A 30 -18.50 -5.58 14.92
C ASP A 30 -17.24 -5.10 15.64
N ARG A 31 -17.35 -4.03 16.43
CA ARG A 31 -16.24 -3.43 17.17
C ARG A 31 -16.24 -3.75 18.66
N TRP A 32 -17.37 -4.14 19.25
CA TRP A 32 -17.50 -4.34 20.69
C TRP A 32 -17.87 -5.78 21.04
N MET A 33 -17.04 -6.39 21.89
CA MET A 33 -17.32 -7.67 22.53
C MET A 33 -17.42 -7.50 24.04
N SER A 34 -18.44 -8.13 24.62
CA SER A 34 -18.61 -8.23 26.07
C SER A 34 -18.50 -9.69 26.49
N GLN A 35 -17.82 -9.92 27.60
CA GLN A 35 -17.69 -11.23 28.23
C GLN A 35 -18.05 -11.07 29.71
N LEU A 36 -19.03 -11.83 30.16
CA LEU A 36 -19.41 -11.94 31.57
C LEU A 36 -19.05 -13.35 32.03
N ALA A 37 -18.31 -13.49 33.11
CA ALA A 37 -18.00 -14.76 33.73
C ALA A 37 -18.42 -14.71 35.20
N TRP A 38 -19.12 -15.73 35.65
CA TRP A 38 -19.54 -15.91 37.02
C TRP A 38 -18.91 -17.18 37.56
N VAL A 39 -18.28 -17.08 38.73
CA VAL A 39 -17.60 -18.19 39.40
C VAL A 39 -18.30 -18.45 40.72
N THR A 40 -18.68 -19.71 40.94
CA THR A 40 -19.30 -20.18 42.18
C THR A 40 -18.55 -21.41 42.70
N GLY A 41 -18.14 -21.40 43.97
CA GLY A 41 -17.29 -22.46 44.56
C GLY A 41 -16.46 -21.89 45.72
N ALA A 42 -15.21 -22.32 45.84
CA ALA A 42 -14.29 -21.86 46.90
C ALA A 42 -14.03 -20.34 46.86
N GLN A 43 -14.10 -19.73 45.67
CA GLN A 43 -14.01 -18.29 45.46
C GLN A 43 -15.23 -17.82 44.66
N HIS A 44 -16.18 -17.17 45.34
CA HIS A 44 -17.33 -16.56 44.67
C HIS A 44 -16.92 -15.22 44.04
N GLY A 45 -17.21 -15.05 42.75
CA GLY A 45 -16.95 -13.79 42.08
C GLY A 45 -17.58 -13.65 40.70
N VAL A 46 -17.75 -12.40 40.27
CA VAL A 46 -18.21 -11.99 38.94
C VAL A 46 -17.04 -11.27 38.26
N MET A 47 -16.73 -11.66 37.03
CA MET A 47 -15.82 -10.95 36.14
C MET A 47 -16.58 -10.46 34.93
N TRP A 48 -16.47 -9.17 34.63
CA TRP A 48 -17.03 -8.57 33.44
C TRP A 48 -15.92 -7.91 32.63
N THR A 49 -15.86 -8.21 31.34
CA THR A 49 -14.86 -7.67 30.41
C THR A 49 -15.56 -7.10 29.20
N ILE A 50 -15.25 -5.85 28.87
CA ILE A 50 -15.63 -5.23 27.60
C ILE A 50 -14.35 -4.97 26.81
N ARG A 51 -14.36 -5.38 25.54
CA ARG A 51 -13.28 -5.17 24.58
C ARG A 51 -13.79 -4.44 23.35
N HIS A 52 -13.13 -3.33 23.02
CA HIS A 52 -13.25 -2.64 21.75
C HIS A 52 -12.11 -3.07 20.82
N SER A 53 -12.43 -3.46 19.59
CA SER A 53 -11.49 -3.75 18.52
C SER A 53 -11.70 -2.75 17.37
N PRO A 54 -10.63 -2.18 16.80
CA PRO A 54 -10.75 -1.34 15.60
C PRO A 54 -11.35 -2.14 14.43
N ALA A 55 -12.05 -1.46 13.53
CA ALA A 55 -12.61 -2.08 12.34
C ALA A 55 -11.52 -2.45 11.33
N HIS A 56 -11.71 -3.59 10.68
CA HIS A 56 -10.87 -4.10 9.61
C HIS A 56 -11.26 -3.40 8.30
N GLU A 57 -10.66 -2.26 7.98
CA GLU A 57 -10.64 -1.81 6.59
C GLU A 57 -9.54 -2.61 5.89
N GLY A 58 -9.94 -3.46 4.94
CA GLY A 58 -9.08 -4.37 4.18
C GLY A 58 -8.12 -3.68 3.20
N GLY A 59 -7.60 -2.51 3.56
CA GLY A 59 -6.48 -1.88 2.89
C GLY A 59 -5.33 -1.81 3.89
N GLY A 60 -4.18 -2.38 3.54
CA GLY A 60 -2.96 -2.10 4.27
C GLY A 60 -2.80 -0.59 4.39
N LEU A 61 -2.94 -0.06 5.61
CA LEU A 61 -2.73 1.35 5.86
C LEU A 61 -1.24 1.62 5.66
N VAL A 62 -0.98 2.27 4.54
CA VAL A 62 0.24 3.02 4.23
C VAL A 62 0.64 3.78 5.47
N ASP A 63 1.94 3.73 5.72
CA ASP A 63 2.68 4.50 6.70
C ASP A 63 1.91 5.77 7.10
N GLY A 64 1.57 5.87 8.39
CA GLY A 64 1.17 7.14 9.00
C GLY A 64 2.36 8.10 9.08
N GLY A 65 3.16 8.18 8.01
CA GLY A 65 3.88 9.39 7.68
C GLY A 65 2.84 10.48 7.60
N PHE A 66 3.01 11.50 8.43
CA PHE A 66 2.30 12.76 8.31
C PHE A 66 2.54 13.29 6.89
N ASP A 67 1.69 12.93 5.93
CA ASP A 67 1.70 13.56 4.62
C ASP A 67 1.06 14.93 4.77
N GLU A 68 1.93 15.92 4.95
CA GLU A 68 1.62 17.31 5.28
C GLU A 68 0.69 17.99 4.25
N LYS A 69 0.53 17.39 3.06
CA LYS A 69 -0.25 17.95 1.95
C LYS A 69 -1.75 17.62 2.01
N GLU A 70 -2.15 16.47 2.54
CA GLU A 70 -3.57 16.04 2.56
C GLU A 70 -4.28 16.46 3.86
N ASP A 71 -3.50 16.80 4.88
CA ASP A 71 -3.95 17.00 6.25
C ASP A 71 -4.62 18.36 6.51
N ARG A 72 -4.59 19.32 5.57
CA ARG A 72 -5.17 20.67 5.78
C ARG A 72 -6.70 20.74 5.70
N ARG A 73 -7.40 19.70 5.26
CA ARG A 73 -8.86 19.72 5.05
C ARG A 73 -9.69 19.03 6.14
N ILE A 74 -9.05 18.34 7.10
CA ILE A 74 -9.74 17.47 8.06
C ILE A 74 -10.01 18.21 9.37
N SER A 75 -11.25 18.13 9.87
CA SER A 75 -11.65 18.77 11.14
C SER A 75 -10.96 18.12 12.35
N LEU A 76 -10.65 18.91 13.39
CA LEU A 76 -10.09 18.39 14.65
C LEU A 76 -10.91 17.25 15.26
N ARG A 77 -12.24 17.27 15.06
CA ARG A 77 -13.13 16.19 15.53
C ARG A 77 -12.88 14.89 14.79
N GLU A 78 -12.71 14.93 13.48
CA GLU A 78 -12.45 13.75 12.65
C GLU A 78 -11.08 13.15 12.94
N ARG A 79 -10.07 14.00 13.19
CA ARG A 79 -8.75 13.57 13.66
C ARG A 79 -8.82 12.84 15.00
N LEU A 80 -9.59 13.36 15.95
CA LEU A 80 -9.79 12.69 17.24
C LEU A 80 -10.54 11.37 17.08
N VAL A 81 -11.58 11.34 16.25
CA VAL A 81 -12.34 10.11 15.97
C VAL A 81 -11.45 9.05 15.33
N MET A 82 -10.62 9.40 14.35
CA MET A 82 -9.64 8.50 13.75
C MET A 82 -8.55 8.05 14.75
N PHE A 83 -8.12 8.96 15.63
CA PHE A 83 -7.14 8.64 16.66
C PHE A 83 -7.67 7.62 17.67
N PHE A 84 -8.92 7.75 18.09
CA PHE A 84 -9.58 6.83 19.03
C PHE A 84 -10.09 5.55 18.36
N SER A 85 -10.48 5.59 17.09
CA SER A 85 -10.98 4.41 16.37
C SER A 85 -9.92 3.33 16.19
N THR A 86 -8.65 3.74 16.10
CA THR A 86 -7.48 2.84 15.96
C THR A 86 -6.99 2.27 17.29
N MET A 87 -7.59 2.65 18.42
CA MET A 87 -7.21 2.16 19.76
C MET A 87 -8.04 0.95 20.20
N ILE A 88 -7.37 0.00 20.83
CA ILE A 88 -7.98 -1.12 21.54
C ILE A 88 -8.24 -0.69 22.97
N PHE A 89 -9.50 -0.73 23.38
CA PHE A 89 -9.90 -0.51 24.77
C PHE A 89 -10.30 -1.84 25.38
N ASN A 90 -9.72 -2.19 26.53
CA ASN A 90 -10.21 -3.29 27.35
C ASN A 90 -10.49 -2.79 28.74
N THR A 91 -11.74 -2.92 29.17
CA THR A 91 -12.16 -2.64 30.54
C THR A 91 -12.58 -3.94 31.18
N THR A 92 -11.97 -4.31 32.31
CA THR A 92 -12.33 -5.50 33.08
C THR A 92 -12.69 -5.09 34.50
N CYS A 93 -13.83 -5.56 34.98
CA CYS A 93 -14.28 -5.43 36.35
C CYS A 93 -14.31 -6.82 36.97
N ARG A 94 -13.68 -6.98 38.14
CA ARG A 94 -13.71 -8.19 38.95
C ARG A 94 -14.33 -7.82 40.30
N LEU A 95 -15.35 -8.57 40.69
CA LEU A 95 -16.06 -8.44 41.95
C LEU A 95 -16.03 -9.81 42.62
N GLY A 96 -15.19 -10.01 43.61
CA GLY A 96 -15.10 -11.26 44.36
C GLY A 96 -14.80 -11.00 45.82
N SER A 97 -15.01 -12.02 46.66
CA SER A 97 -14.82 -11.93 48.11
C SER A 97 -13.38 -11.59 48.52
N PHE A 98 -12.39 -11.84 47.65
CA PHE A 98 -10.95 -11.57 47.93
C PHE A 98 -10.27 -10.61 46.95
N ASP A 99 -10.75 -10.44 45.71
CA ASP A 99 -10.21 -9.48 44.72
C ASP A 99 -11.37 -8.71 44.09
N THR A 100 -11.56 -7.47 44.53
CA THR A 100 -12.44 -6.49 43.88
C THR A 100 -11.55 -5.48 43.18
N SER A 101 -11.50 -5.53 41.85
CA SER A 101 -10.67 -4.64 41.03
C SER A 101 -11.29 -4.26 39.69
N LEU A 102 -11.15 -2.99 39.33
CA LEU A 102 -11.42 -2.43 38.01
C LEU A 102 -10.09 -2.23 37.29
N SER A 103 -9.96 -2.73 36.07
CA SER A 103 -8.82 -2.43 35.21
C SER A 103 -9.25 -1.89 33.86
N VAL A 104 -8.57 -0.85 33.40
CA VAL A 104 -8.75 -0.23 32.09
C VAL A 104 -7.40 -0.32 31.38
N SER A 105 -7.39 -0.83 30.16
CA SER A 105 -6.19 -0.82 29.32
C SER A 105 -6.48 -0.30 27.93
N ILE A 106 -5.61 0.58 27.47
CA ILE A 106 -5.64 1.23 26.18
C ILE A 106 -4.38 0.79 25.43
N GLN A 107 -4.54 0.27 24.22
CA GLN A 107 -3.42 -0.16 23.40
C GLN A 107 -3.54 0.45 22.00
N LYS A 108 -2.45 1.04 21.50
CA LYS A 108 -2.35 1.63 20.16
C LYS A 108 -1.19 0.99 19.39
N GLY A 109 -1.39 0.69 18.12
CA GLY A 109 -0.32 0.32 17.19
C GLY A 109 0.43 1.55 16.66
N LEU A 110 1.75 1.46 16.52
CA LEU A 110 2.62 2.43 15.88
C LEU A 110 3.25 1.77 14.65
N GLY A 111 2.95 2.29 13.45
CA GLY A 111 3.47 1.74 12.18
C GLY A 111 3.00 0.31 11.89
N SER A 112 1.75 0.00 12.23
CA SER A 112 1.22 -1.36 12.24
C SER A 112 0.32 -1.67 11.04
N SER A 113 0.60 -2.76 10.32
CA SER A 113 -0.40 -3.43 9.50
C SER A 113 -1.27 -4.34 10.39
N TRP A 114 -2.57 -4.37 10.13
CA TRP A 114 -3.52 -5.24 10.83
C TRP A 114 -3.68 -6.52 10.00
N GLN A 115 -3.26 -7.68 10.51
CA GLN A 115 -3.50 -8.97 9.87
C GLN A 115 -3.63 -10.07 10.92
N ASP A 116 -4.68 -10.88 10.81
CA ASP A 116 -5.04 -12.02 11.66
C ASP A 116 -4.93 -11.81 13.19
N GLY A 117 -5.84 -11.00 13.73
CA GLY A 117 -6.13 -10.97 15.17
C GLY A 117 -5.08 -10.29 16.06
N GLY A 118 -4.07 -9.63 15.47
CA GLY A 118 -3.01 -8.93 16.18
C GLY A 118 -2.56 -7.62 15.51
N ILE A 119 -1.95 -6.75 16.32
CA ILE A 119 -1.24 -5.57 15.83
C ILE A 119 0.17 -6.02 15.41
N SER A 120 0.49 -5.98 14.12
CA SER A 120 1.88 -6.12 13.66
C SER A 120 2.66 -4.84 13.95
N GLY A 121 3.95 -4.91 14.28
CA GLY A 121 4.78 -3.72 14.44
C GLY A 121 4.76 -3.16 15.87
N GLY A 122 5.08 -1.87 16.00
CA GLY A 122 5.21 -1.21 17.30
C GLY A 122 3.85 -1.11 17.99
N PHE A 123 3.80 -1.23 19.31
CA PHE A 123 2.61 -0.91 20.08
C PHE A 123 2.96 -0.21 21.39
N ALA A 124 2.10 0.71 21.79
CA ALA A 124 2.12 1.33 23.10
C ALA A 124 0.85 0.92 23.85
N LYS A 125 0.99 0.56 25.11
CA LYS A 125 -0.08 0.07 25.96
C LYS A 125 -0.02 0.71 27.34
N LEU A 126 -1.09 1.40 27.69
CA LEU A 126 -1.37 1.93 29.01
C LEU A 126 -2.37 1.02 29.72
N ARG A 127 -2.14 0.70 30.99
CA ARG A 127 -3.09 -0.04 31.83
C ARG A 127 -3.14 0.58 33.21
N ALA A 128 -4.35 0.84 33.69
CA ALA A 128 -4.63 1.22 35.06
C ALA A 128 -5.48 0.12 35.72
N LYS A 129 -5.10 -0.37 36.89
CA LYS A 129 -5.88 -1.27 37.74
C LYS A 129 -6.07 -0.61 39.10
N ALA A 130 -7.29 -0.56 39.59
CA ALA A 130 -7.65 -0.06 40.91
C ALA A 130 -8.55 -1.10 41.59
N GLY A 131 -8.26 -1.43 42.84
CA GLY A 131 -9.03 -2.35 43.66
C GLY A 131 -9.00 -1.93 45.12
N ILE A 132 -9.75 -2.64 45.96
CA ILE A 132 -9.84 -2.33 47.39
C ILE A 132 -8.46 -2.55 48.02
N GLY A 133 -7.72 -1.46 48.26
CA GLY A 133 -6.37 -1.47 48.84
C GLY A 133 -5.20 -1.69 47.86
N MET A 134 -5.45 -1.82 46.55
CA MET A 134 -4.40 -2.01 45.55
C MET A 134 -4.63 -1.14 44.32
N TRP A 135 -3.60 -0.44 43.85
CA TRP A 135 -3.58 0.22 42.56
C TRP A 135 -2.30 -0.15 41.80
N ASP A 136 -2.39 -0.22 40.47
CA ASP A 136 -1.29 -0.52 39.55
C ASP A 136 -1.46 0.28 38.25
N LEU A 137 -0.45 1.06 37.89
CA LEU A 137 -0.37 1.85 36.66
C LEU A 137 0.80 1.32 35.82
N GLU A 138 0.49 0.66 34.71
CA GLU A 138 1.44 0.03 33.81
C GLU A 138 1.52 0.79 32.48
N PHE A 139 2.70 1.30 32.16
CA PHE A 139 3.06 1.85 30.87
C PHE A 139 3.98 0.85 30.17
N SER A 140 3.55 0.29 29.05
CA SER A 140 4.34 -0.71 28.31
C SER A 140 4.40 -0.37 26.83
N GLY A 141 5.54 -0.62 26.22
CA GLY A 141 5.74 -0.51 24.78
C GLY A 141 6.38 -1.80 24.27
N GLY A 142 6.19 -2.10 23.00
CA GLY A 142 6.81 -3.28 22.41
C GLY A 142 6.69 -3.32 20.90
N ARG A 143 7.25 -4.36 20.30
CA ARG A 143 7.13 -4.67 18.89
C ARG A 143 6.73 -6.13 18.72
N ASN A 144 5.69 -6.35 17.94
CA ASN A 144 5.31 -7.68 17.48
C ASN A 144 5.93 -7.87 16.10
N ILE A 145 6.69 -8.94 15.90
CA ILE A 145 7.30 -9.25 14.60
C ILE A 145 6.59 -10.48 14.05
N ILE A 146 5.99 -10.34 12.86
CA ILE A 146 5.06 -11.31 12.27
C ILE A 146 5.78 -12.60 11.91
N ASP A 147 6.93 -12.52 11.23
CA ASP A 147 7.60 -13.68 10.60
C ASP A 147 7.91 -14.83 11.58
N TRP A 148 7.88 -14.56 12.89
CA TRP A 148 8.18 -15.55 13.92
C TRP A 148 7.16 -15.67 15.06
N ASN A 149 6.03 -14.95 15.04
CA ASN A 149 5.06 -14.89 16.14
C ASN A 149 5.73 -14.72 17.53
N THR A 150 6.84 -13.99 17.55
CA THR A 150 7.47 -13.50 18.75
C THR A 150 6.99 -12.06 19.00
N SER A 151 6.84 -11.71 20.26
CA SER A 151 6.48 -10.38 20.72
C SER A 151 7.50 -9.97 21.75
N LEU A 152 8.04 -8.77 21.63
CA LEU A 152 9.02 -8.24 22.57
C LEU A 152 8.47 -6.92 23.10
N GLY A 153 8.32 -6.83 24.42
CA GLY A 153 7.81 -5.63 25.06
C GLY A 153 8.52 -5.36 26.38
N ALA A 154 8.61 -4.10 26.72
CA ALA A 154 9.14 -3.63 27.98
C ALA A 154 8.18 -2.57 28.54
N GLY A 155 7.97 -2.56 29.85
CA GLY A 155 7.12 -1.56 30.48
C GLY A 155 7.44 -1.33 31.93
N VAL A 156 7.04 -0.17 32.44
CA VAL A 156 7.17 0.23 33.83
C VAL A 156 5.78 0.18 34.47
N SER A 157 5.64 -0.56 35.57
CA SER A 157 4.45 -0.58 36.42
C SER A 157 4.71 0.10 37.76
N LEU A 158 3.89 1.09 38.10
CA LEU A 158 3.82 1.69 39.42
C LEU A 158 2.67 1.04 40.20
N SER A 159 2.98 0.39 41.31
CA SER A 159 1.97 -0.23 42.16
C SER A 159 2.19 0.15 43.61
N VAL A 160 1.26 -0.20 44.50
CA VAL A 160 1.44 -0.05 45.96
C VAL A 160 2.72 -0.71 46.47
N GLN A 161 3.21 -1.76 45.79
CA GLN A 161 4.45 -2.47 46.11
C GLN A 161 5.71 -1.81 45.53
N GLY A 162 5.58 -0.63 44.93
CA GLY A 162 6.67 0.15 44.37
C GLY A 162 6.73 0.11 42.84
N VAL A 163 7.92 0.38 42.29
CA VAL A 163 8.16 0.52 40.84
C VAL A 163 8.78 -0.78 40.31
N THR A 164 8.16 -1.37 39.30
CA THR A 164 8.57 -2.63 38.68
C THR A 164 8.75 -2.47 37.18
N LEU A 165 9.87 -2.97 36.64
CA LEU A 165 10.11 -3.09 35.21
C LEU A 165 9.66 -4.47 34.75
N ARG A 166 8.73 -4.55 33.79
CA ARG A 166 8.25 -5.81 33.21
C ARG A 166 8.79 -5.99 31.80
N LEU A 167 9.66 -6.97 31.63
CA LEU A 167 10.10 -7.44 30.31
C LEU A 167 9.19 -8.59 29.89
N LYS A 168 8.53 -8.44 28.74
CA LYS A 168 7.59 -9.42 28.18
C LYS A 168 8.14 -9.95 26.86
N ILE A 169 8.36 -11.25 26.80
CA ILE A 169 8.78 -11.96 25.60
C ILE A 169 7.75 -13.03 25.32
N GLY A 170 7.03 -12.93 24.21
CA GLY A 170 6.19 -14.00 23.69
C GLY A 170 6.91 -14.70 22.54
N ARG A 171 6.90 -16.03 22.47
CA ARG A 171 7.37 -16.81 21.30
C ARG A 171 6.53 -18.07 21.15
N GLY A 172 5.92 -18.27 19.99
CA GLY A 172 5.24 -19.52 19.65
C GLY A 172 4.19 -19.96 20.68
N GLY A 173 3.41 -19.02 21.21
CA GLY A 173 2.39 -19.28 22.24
C GLY A 173 2.90 -19.23 23.69
N HIS A 174 4.21 -19.31 23.93
CA HIS A 174 4.79 -19.12 25.26
C HIS A 174 4.94 -17.63 25.56
N LYS A 175 4.47 -17.18 26.73
CA LYS A 175 4.59 -15.79 27.17
C LYS A 175 5.36 -15.71 28.48
N ILE A 176 6.62 -15.30 28.38
CA ILE A 176 7.52 -15.10 29.52
C ILE A 176 7.44 -13.62 29.92
N SER A 177 7.13 -13.36 31.19
CA SER A 177 7.13 -12.01 31.75
C SER A 177 8.08 -12.00 32.95
N ILE A 178 9.17 -11.25 32.86
CA ILE A 178 10.16 -11.09 33.91
C ILE A 178 9.92 -9.74 34.60
N PRO A 179 9.36 -9.72 35.83
CA PRO A 179 9.24 -8.51 36.63
C PRO A 179 10.54 -8.27 37.43
N VAL A 180 11.17 -7.12 37.21
CA VAL A 180 12.32 -6.64 37.97
C VAL A 180 11.83 -5.54 38.91
N LEU A 181 11.90 -5.77 40.22
CA LEU A 181 11.57 -4.76 41.23
C LEU A 181 12.70 -3.73 41.29
N LEU A 182 12.42 -2.49 40.90
CA LEU A 182 13.40 -1.40 40.93
C LEU A 182 13.44 -0.73 42.30
N SER A 183 12.27 -0.56 42.93
CA SER A 183 12.15 0.01 44.27
C SER A 183 10.89 -0.49 44.95
N SER A 184 10.98 -0.75 46.26
CA SER A 184 9.85 -1.07 47.14
C SER A 184 9.04 0.17 47.56
N GLU A 185 9.59 1.38 47.34
CA GLU A 185 8.89 2.63 47.63
C GLU A 185 8.26 3.21 46.35
N THR A 186 7.03 3.68 46.49
CA THR A 186 6.29 4.39 45.43
C THR A 186 6.79 5.82 45.28
N ARG A 187 8.00 5.98 44.71
CA ARG A 187 8.52 7.30 44.32
C ARG A 187 8.22 7.56 42.84
N PRO A 188 7.32 8.52 42.50
CA PRO A 188 6.97 8.83 41.12
C PRO A 188 8.18 9.24 40.27
N GLY A 189 9.17 9.90 40.87
CA GLY A 189 10.40 10.33 40.19
C GLY A 189 11.25 9.17 39.64
N LEU A 190 11.32 8.04 40.35
CA LEU A 190 12.03 6.85 39.86
C LEU A 190 11.30 6.20 38.69
N ALA A 191 9.97 6.21 38.72
CA ALA A 191 9.17 5.67 37.63
C ALA A 191 9.26 6.53 36.36
N THR A 192 9.31 7.85 36.49
CA THR A 192 9.51 8.74 35.34
C THR A 192 10.89 8.56 34.70
N VAL A 193 11.94 8.38 35.52
CA VAL A 193 13.29 8.11 35.02
C VAL A 193 13.37 6.74 34.33
N ALA A 194 12.75 5.72 34.90
CA ALA A 194 12.69 4.39 34.29
C ALA A 194 11.93 4.41 32.96
N LEU A 195 10.82 5.15 32.89
CA LEU A 195 10.04 5.31 31.66
C LEU A 195 10.82 6.09 30.60
N SER A 196 11.47 7.21 30.98
CA SER A 196 12.28 8.00 30.04
C SER A 196 13.47 7.21 29.52
N MET A 197 14.10 6.39 30.38
CA MET A 197 15.21 5.50 29.98
C MET A 197 14.74 4.45 28.99
N LEU A 198 13.59 3.81 29.22
CA LEU A 198 13.03 2.80 28.33
C LEU A 198 12.65 3.39 26.96
N VAL A 199 12.01 4.56 26.94
CA VAL A 199 11.68 5.28 25.71
C VAL A 199 12.94 5.73 24.98
N GLY A 200 13.94 6.24 25.71
CA GLY A 200 15.22 6.67 25.15
C GLY A 200 16.00 5.53 24.50
N VAL A 201 16.08 4.36 25.16
CA VAL A 201 16.73 3.16 24.60
C VAL A 201 15.97 2.66 23.37
N ALA A 202 14.64 2.63 23.41
CA ALA A 202 13.84 2.23 22.26
C ALA A 202 14.03 3.18 21.06
N ALA A 203 14.03 4.49 21.30
CA ALA A 203 14.27 5.51 20.28
C ALA A 203 15.70 5.41 19.71
N PHE A 204 16.69 5.18 20.55
CA PHE A 204 18.08 4.99 20.13
C PHE A 204 18.23 3.77 19.21
N VAL A 205 17.66 2.63 19.59
CA VAL A 205 17.68 1.41 18.76
C VAL A 205 16.93 1.64 17.44
N GLN A 206 15.79 2.32 17.48
CA GLN A 206 15.01 2.60 16.27
C GLN A 206 15.77 3.51 15.30
N TYR A 207 16.33 4.61 15.80
CA TYR A 207 17.04 5.58 14.97
C TYR A 207 18.37 5.03 14.45
N GLN A 208 19.15 4.36 15.30
CA GLN A 208 20.52 3.98 14.97
C GLN A 208 20.63 2.64 14.23
N ILE A 209 19.70 1.71 14.42
CA ILE A 209 19.79 0.35 13.86
C ILE A 209 18.65 0.08 12.88
N VAL A 210 17.40 0.33 13.28
CA VAL A 210 16.25 -0.06 12.45
C VAL A 210 16.13 0.83 11.22
N ASN A 211 16.16 2.15 11.39
CA ASN A 211 16.01 3.10 10.29
C ASN A 211 17.05 2.92 9.18
N PRO A 212 18.37 2.78 9.44
CA PRO A 212 19.34 2.62 8.35
C PRO A 212 19.14 1.30 7.59
N ILE A 213 18.76 0.22 8.26
CA ILE A 213 18.47 -1.06 7.58
C ILE A 213 17.25 -0.93 6.68
N GLN A 214 16.18 -0.28 7.16
CA GLN A 214 14.99 -0.05 6.34
C GLN A 214 15.30 0.83 5.12
N MET A 215 16.09 1.89 5.30
CA MET A 215 16.50 2.74 4.20
C MET A 215 17.37 1.98 3.19
N ALA A 216 18.27 1.11 3.65
CA ALA A 216 19.07 0.25 2.77
C ALA A 216 18.17 -0.70 1.95
N GLN A 217 17.21 -1.37 2.58
CA GLN A 217 16.26 -2.24 1.90
C GLN A 217 15.40 -1.49 0.87
N LEU A 218 14.94 -0.29 1.22
CA LEU A 218 14.18 0.55 0.29
C LEU A 218 15.01 1.00 -0.91
N LEU A 219 16.31 1.28 -0.70
CA LEU A 219 17.23 1.61 -1.78
C LEU A 219 17.49 0.40 -2.68
N GLU A 220 17.77 -0.77 -2.11
CA GLU A 220 17.96 -2.01 -2.86
C GLU A 220 16.73 -2.36 -3.70
N ALA A 221 15.53 -2.30 -3.11
CA ALA A 221 14.28 -2.54 -3.84
C ALA A 221 14.06 -1.55 -5.00
N LYS A 222 14.41 -0.27 -4.81
CA LYS A 222 14.36 0.74 -5.88
C LYS A 222 15.38 0.45 -6.98
N GLU A 223 16.58 -0.01 -6.62
CA GLU A 223 17.60 -0.39 -7.59
C GLU A 223 17.20 -1.62 -8.39
N GLU A 224 16.66 -2.66 -7.76
CA GLU A 224 16.14 -3.85 -8.41
C GLU A 224 14.99 -3.52 -9.36
N ALA A 225 14.06 -2.66 -8.91
CA ALA A 225 12.99 -2.14 -9.78
C ALA A 225 13.57 -1.39 -10.98
N ARG A 226 14.62 -0.57 -10.81
CA ARG A 226 15.27 0.13 -11.93
C ARG A 226 15.98 -0.83 -12.89
N ARG A 227 16.65 -1.87 -12.38
CA ARG A 227 17.36 -2.87 -13.20
C ARG A 227 16.39 -3.71 -14.02
N THR A 228 15.32 -4.20 -13.39
CA THR A 228 14.27 -4.98 -14.07
C THR A 228 13.55 -4.15 -15.12
N ARG A 229 13.26 -2.88 -14.85
CA ARG A 229 12.71 -1.93 -15.84
C ARG A 229 13.61 -1.77 -17.06
N LYS A 230 14.90 -1.52 -16.87
CA LYS A 230 15.86 -1.38 -17.99
C LYS A 230 15.93 -2.64 -18.86
N VAL A 231 16.05 -3.81 -18.22
CA VAL A 231 16.11 -5.09 -18.95
C VAL A 231 14.81 -5.36 -19.71
N ALA A 232 13.65 -4.99 -19.16
CA ALA A 232 12.38 -5.12 -19.86
C ALA A 232 12.29 -4.20 -21.08
N MET A 233 12.73 -2.93 -20.96
CA MET A 233 12.78 -1.99 -22.09
C MET A 233 13.71 -2.51 -23.20
N GLU A 234 14.94 -2.90 -22.88
CA GLU A 234 15.93 -3.41 -23.84
C GLU A 234 15.42 -4.65 -24.60
N ARG A 235 14.73 -5.57 -23.91
CA ARG A 235 14.09 -6.72 -24.55
C ARG A 235 12.98 -6.30 -25.51
N SER A 236 12.09 -5.41 -25.08
CA SER A 236 10.99 -4.94 -25.93
C SER A 236 11.49 -4.22 -27.19
N GLN A 237 12.59 -3.48 -27.09
CA GLN A 237 13.23 -2.83 -28.23
C GLN A 237 13.81 -3.88 -29.18
N SER A 238 14.59 -4.83 -28.67
CA SER A 238 15.18 -5.89 -29.50
C SER A 238 14.14 -6.78 -30.18
N ASP A 239 13.04 -7.10 -29.51
CA ASP A 239 11.94 -7.90 -30.06
C ASP A 239 11.19 -7.14 -31.18
N ALA A 240 11.04 -5.82 -31.05
CA ALA A 240 10.45 -4.96 -32.07
C ALA A 240 11.37 -4.83 -33.30
N GLU A 241 12.67 -4.60 -33.10
CA GLU A 241 13.67 -4.53 -34.17
C GLU A 241 13.76 -5.85 -34.95
N ALA A 242 13.81 -6.98 -34.24
CA ALA A 242 13.82 -8.31 -34.87
C ALA A 242 12.52 -8.58 -35.67
N SER A 243 11.37 -8.11 -35.19
CA SER A 243 10.11 -8.23 -35.91
C SER A 243 10.09 -7.38 -37.18
N LEU A 244 10.60 -6.15 -37.13
CA LEU A 244 10.71 -5.27 -38.31
C LEU A 244 11.63 -5.88 -39.37
N GLU A 245 12.78 -6.43 -38.96
CA GLU A 245 13.74 -7.08 -39.87
C GLU A 245 13.07 -8.21 -40.67
N LEU A 246 12.27 -9.05 -40.02
CA LEU A 246 11.51 -10.14 -40.65
C LEU A 246 10.41 -9.64 -41.61
N MET A 247 9.90 -8.42 -41.40
CA MET A 247 8.78 -7.85 -42.16
C MET A 247 9.21 -6.95 -43.31
N THR A 248 10.46 -6.50 -43.36
CA THR A 248 11.01 -5.57 -44.37
C THR A 248 10.53 -5.87 -45.80
N VAL A 249 10.70 -7.11 -46.26
CA VAL A 249 10.32 -7.53 -47.62
C VAL A 249 8.80 -7.41 -47.86
N ALA A 250 7.98 -7.67 -46.86
CA ALA A 250 6.53 -7.55 -46.97
C ALA A 250 6.09 -6.08 -46.97
N ILE A 251 6.78 -5.23 -46.18
CA ILE A 251 6.53 -3.79 -46.10
C ILE A 251 6.86 -3.10 -47.43
N GLU A 252 8.01 -3.41 -48.02
CA GLU A 252 8.43 -2.88 -49.32
C GLU A 252 7.42 -3.26 -50.42
N ARG A 253 7.01 -4.54 -50.46
CA ARG A 253 5.99 -5.00 -51.41
C ARG A 253 4.63 -4.30 -51.23
N SER A 254 4.19 -4.14 -49.98
CA SER A 254 2.94 -3.42 -49.67
C SER A 254 3.03 -1.97 -50.14
N ARG A 255 4.16 -1.32 -49.88
CA ARG A 255 4.40 0.07 -50.29
C ARG A 255 4.40 0.25 -51.80
N GLU A 256 5.09 -0.60 -52.54
CA GLU A 256 5.11 -0.56 -54.02
C GLU A 256 3.71 -0.75 -54.61
N GLN A 257 2.95 -1.74 -54.11
CA GLN A 257 1.59 -2.02 -54.57
C GLN A 257 0.64 -0.85 -54.32
N GLU A 258 0.72 -0.22 -53.14
CA GLU A 258 -0.13 0.92 -52.79
C GLU A 258 0.31 2.20 -53.52
N GLU A 259 1.60 2.38 -53.82
CA GLU A 259 2.09 3.49 -54.65
C GLU A 259 1.59 3.38 -56.10
N GLU A 260 1.62 2.18 -56.70
CA GLU A 260 1.08 1.92 -58.05
C GLU A 260 -0.45 2.10 -58.12
N ALA A 261 -1.16 1.67 -57.07
CA ALA A 261 -2.62 1.78 -56.98
C ALA A 261 -3.11 3.18 -56.59
N MET A 262 -2.22 4.13 -56.31
CA MET A 262 -2.55 5.43 -55.68
C MET A 262 -3.39 5.25 -54.41
N GLY A 263 -3.05 4.23 -53.63
CA GLY A 263 -3.74 3.81 -52.41
C GLY A 263 -3.22 4.52 -51.17
N LEU A 264 -3.10 3.79 -50.06
CA LEU A 264 -2.70 4.32 -48.75
C LEU A 264 -1.21 4.09 -48.52
N VAL A 265 -0.43 5.17 -48.47
CA VAL A 265 1.02 5.13 -48.23
C VAL A 265 1.34 5.95 -46.99
N ILE A 266 1.90 5.31 -45.96
CA ILE A 266 2.25 5.97 -44.71
C ILE A 266 3.61 6.66 -44.88
N THR A 267 3.62 7.98 -44.69
CA THR A 267 4.83 8.80 -44.87
C THR A 267 5.63 8.89 -43.58
N ARG A 268 4.93 9.02 -42.45
CA ARG A 268 5.54 9.09 -41.12
C ARG A 268 4.53 8.66 -40.06
N ALA A 269 4.99 8.02 -39.00
CA ALA A 269 4.18 7.80 -37.82
C ALA A 269 5.04 7.84 -36.56
N LEU A 270 4.55 8.51 -35.51
CA LEU A 270 5.26 8.70 -34.25
C LEU A 270 4.38 8.24 -33.08
N PHE A 271 4.94 7.39 -32.22
CA PHE A 271 4.28 6.86 -31.03
C PHE A 271 5.06 7.22 -29.76
N GLY A 272 4.35 7.59 -28.69
CA GLY A 272 4.94 7.87 -27.38
C GLY A 272 3.98 8.65 -26.48
N SER A 273 4.53 9.36 -25.49
CA SER A 273 3.74 10.23 -24.59
C SER A 273 2.98 11.30 -25.39
N ALA A 274 1.71 11.54 -25.03
CA ALA A 274 0.82 12.46 -25.71
C ALA A 274 1.36 13.90 -25.72
N GLU A 275 2.10 14.30 -24.68
CA GLU A 275 2.77 15.60 -24.64
C GLU A 275 3.93 15.69 -25.63
N ALA A 276 4.73 14.62 -25.74
CA ALA A 276 5.86 14.55 -26.66
C ALA A 276 5.39 14.55 -28.13
N VAL A 277 4.32 13.80 -28.43
CA VAL A 277 3.72 13.73 -29.78
C VAL A 277 3.14 15.09 -30.20
N LYS A 278 2.46 15.79 -29.28
CA LYS A 278 1.95 17.15 -29.55
C LYS A 278 3.08 18.14 -29.82
N LYS A 279 4.18 18.09 -29.06
CA LYS A 279 5.37 18.94 -29.28
C LYS A 279 6.03 18.66 -30.63
N ALA A 280 6.22 17.39 -30.98
CA ALA A 280 6.82 17.00 -32.26
C ALA A 280 5.99 17.42 -33.48
N THR A 281 4.66 17.52 -33.32
CA THR A 281 3.75 17.98 -34.39
C THR A 281 3.95 19.47 -34.71
N VAL A 282 4.24 20.30 -33.71
CA VAL A 282 4.42 21.75 -33.88
C VAL A 282 5.73 22.08 -34.61
N GLU A 283 6.76 21.24 -34.50
CA GLU A 283 8.09 21.45 -35.10
C GLU A 283 8.29 20.73 -36.44
N MET A 284 7.23 20.61 -37.26
CA MET A 284 7.02 19.80 -38.49
C MET A 284 8.20 19.57 -39.47
N GLU A 285 9.34 20.27 -39.36
CA GLU A 285 10.48 20.19 -40.28
C GLU A 285 11.83 19.73 -39.67
N SER A 286 11.96 19.48 -38.35
CA SER A 286 13.31 19.22 -37.76
C SER A 286 13.39 18.11 -36.70
N VAL A 287 12.56 17.07 -36.82
CA VAL A 287 12.64 15.88 -35.96
C VAL A 287 13.28 14.70 -36.70
N LYS A 288 14.29 14.90 -37.56
CA LYS A 288 15.18 13.81 -37.98
C LYS A 288 16.40 13.85 -37.06
N GLY A 289 16.44 12.97 -36.06
CA GLY A 289 17.55 12.85 -35.10
C GLY A 289 17.25 13.25 -33.64
N ARG A 290 16.04 13.74 -33.31
CA ARG A 290 15.61 14.04 -31.92
C ARG A 290 14.61 13.04 -31.32
N GLU A 291 14.32 11.95 -32.02
CA GLU A 291 13.32 10.95 -31.59
C GLU A 291 13.73 10.27 -30.27
N ILE A 292 15.04 10.09 -30.07
CA ILE A 292 15.62 9.52 -28.84
C ILE A 292 15.52 10.51 -27.65
N GLU A 293 15.59 11.81 -27.91
CA GLU A 293 15.59 12.85 -26.86
C GLU A 293 14.17 13.18 -26.35
N LEU A 294 13.16 12.91 -27.18
CA LEU A 294 11.74 13.15 -26.87
C LEU A 294 10.98 11.86 -26.50
N GLU A 295 11.67 10.72 -26.39
CA GLU A 295 11.07 9.41 -26.13
C GLU A 295 9.94 9.06 -27.12
N LEU A 296 10.22 9.27 -28.41
CA LEU A 296 9.31 8.97 -29.51
C LEU A 296 9.87 7.83 -30.35
N VAL A 297 8.98 6.94 -30.79
CA VAL A 297 9.32 5.83 -31.69
C VAL A 297 8.68 6.06 -33.05
N GLU A 298 9.49 5.93 -34.11
CA GLU A 298 8.99 5.94 -35.48
C GLU A 298 8.35 4.59 -35.81
N CYS A 299 7.08 4.60 -36.19
CA CYS A 299 6.26 3.40 -36.41
C CYS A 299 5.70 3.32 -37.84
N ALA A 300 6.27 4.08 -38.78
CA ALA A 300 5.75 4.18 -40.14
C ALA A 300 5.73 2.81 -40.84
N ASP A 301 6.82 2.07 -40.73
CA ASP A 301 7.01 0.75 -41.37
C ASP A 301 6.07 -0.30 -40.77
N ALA A 302 5.93 -0.31 -39.44
CA ALA A 302 5.01 -1.22 -38.74
C ALA A 302 3.54 -0.98 -39.13
N LEU A 303 3.14 0.29 -39.31
CA LEU A 303 1.79 0.60 -39.79
C LEU A 303 1.62 0.30 -41.27
N GLN A 304 2.65 0.47 -42.10
CA GLN A 304 2.60 0.17 -43.53
C GLN A 304 2.40 -1.34 -43.77
N TYR A 305 2.97 -2.18 -42.91
CA TYR A 305 2.71 -3.63 -42.91
C TYR A 305 1.23 -3.98 -42.69
N LEU A 306 0.52 -3.18 -41.90
CA LEU A 306 -0.90 -3.40 -41.57
C LEU A 306 -1.87 -2.92 -42.66
N VAL A 307 -1.38 -2.26 -43.71
CA VAL A 307 -2.22 -1.78 -44.81
C VAL A 307 -2.73 -2.97 -45.62
N GLN A 308 -4.06 -3.08 -45.73
CA GLN A 308 -4.73 -4.06 -46.58
C GLN A 308 -5.81 -3.35 -47.38
N GLU A 309 -5.78 -3.51 -48.72
CA GLU A 309 -6.75 -2.90 -49.63
C GLU A 309 -6.88 -1.36 -49.44
N SER A 310 -5.74 -0.67 -49.35
CA SER A 310 -5.66 0.78 -49.11
C SER A 310 -6.35 1.29 -47.84
N LYS A 311 -6.46 0.46 -46.80
CA LYS A 311 -7.04 0.81 -45.49
C LYS A 311 -6.23 0.20 -44.34
N VAL A 312 -6.26 0.87 -43.18
CA VAL A 312 -5.80 0.30 -41.91
C VAL A 312 -6.96 0.40 -40.91
N LEU A 313 -7.28 -0.74 -40.30
CA LEU A 313 -8.31 -0.89 -39.28
C LEU A 313 -7.68 -1.53 -38.04
N LEU A 314 -7.39 -0.71 -37.03
CA LEU A 314 -6.97 -1.20 -35.71
C LEU A 314 -8.13 -0.99 -34.74
N TYR A 315 -8.67 -2.10 -34.23
CA TYR A 315 -9.63 -2.09 -33.12
C TYR A 315 -8.91 -1.77 -31.80
N THR A 316 -9.67 -1.48 -30.73
CA THR A 316 -9.21 -1.10 -29.36
C THR A 316 -8.25 -2.12 -28.72
N SER A 317 -7.03 -2.19 -29.25
CA SER A 317 -5.85 -2.79 -28.66
C SER A 317 -4.84 -1.66 -28.47
N SER A 318 -4.04 -1.74 -27.41
CA SER A 318 -2.97 -0.78 -27.19
C SER A 318 -2.09 -0.69 -28.44
N LYS A 319 -1.80 0.51 -28.93
CA LYS A 319 -0.97 0.68 -30.14
C LYS A 319 0.47 0.19 -29.95
N SER A 320 0.88 -0.01 -28.70
CA SER A 320 2.13 -0.70 -28.34
C SER A 320 2.11 -2.22 -28.60
N SER A 321 0.95 -2.83 -28.87
CA SER A 321 0.87 -4.26 -29.23
C SER A 321 1.03 -4.50 -30.73
N ILE A 322 1.23 -3.46 -31.53
CA ILE A 322 1.51 -3.60 -32.96
C ILE A 322 2.89 -4.24 -33.12
N GLN A 323 2.98 -5.25 -33.97
CA GLN A 323 4.25 -5.93 -34.22
C GLN A 323 5.25 -4.97 -34.87
N GLY A 324 6.46 -4.88 -34.31
CA GLY A 324 7.49 -3.94 -34.74
C GLY A 324 7.40 -2.55 -34.09
N VAL A 325 6.47 -2.34 -33.14
CA VAL A 325 6.39 -1.12 -32.33
C VAL A 325 6.76 -1.46 -30.89
N TRP A 326 7.60 -0.61 -30.26
CA TRP A 326 7.88 -0.65 -28.84
C TRP A 326 7.53 0.70 -28.19
N ASP A 327 7.25 0.69 -26.89
CA ASP A 327 6.81 1.86 -26.13
C ASP A 327 7.90 2.28 -25.12
N PRO A 328 8.58 3.42 -25.33
CA PRO A 328 9.60 3.91 -24.41
C PRO A 328 9.02 4.36 -23.06
N THR A 329 7.75 4.75 -23.07
CA THR A 329 7.00 5.26 -21.91
C THR A 329 6.12 4.19 -21.27
N ALA A 330 6.27 2.91 -21.62
CA ALA A 330 5.43 1.82 -21.13
C ALA A 330 5.35 1.73 -19.59
N LEU A 331 6.40 2.21 -18.93
CA LEU A 331 6.63 2.13 -17.49
C LEU A 331 6.23 3.39 -16.74
N GLU A 332 5.76 4.42 -17.45
CA GLU A 332 5.24 5.67 -16.89
C GLU A 332 3.72 5.73 -17.12
N ASP A 333 3.00 6.30 -16.15
CA ASP A 333 1.52 6.39 -16.14
C ASP A 333 1.01 7.58 -16.98
N ASP A 334 1.75 7.93 -18.04
CA ASP A 334 1.42 9.05 -18.92
C ASP A 334 0.46 8.63 -20.03
N GLU A 335 -0.38 9.57 -20.49
CA GLU A 335 -1.24 9.37 -21.64
C GLU A 335 -0.39 9.17 -22.91
N ARG A 336 -0.79 8.24 -23.77
CA ARG A 336 -0.03 7.85 -24.97
C ARG A 336 -0.82 8.14 -26.23
N ALA A 337 -0.15 8.67 -27.23
CA ALA A 337 -0.76 9.01 -28.51
C ALA A 337 0.07 8.48 -29.69
N LEU A 338 -0.61 8.26 -30.82
CA LEU A 338 -0.01 7.96 -32.11
C LEU A 338 -0.39 9.07 -33.08
N ALA A 339 0.62 9.71 -33.67
CA ALA A 339 0.45 10.63 -34.78
C ALA A 339 0.83 9.94 -36.09
N VAL A 340 -0.02 10.06 -37.12
CA VAL A 340 0.16 9.42 -38.42
C VAL A 340 0.02 10.43 -39.54
N TRP A 341 1.02 10.49 -40.42
CA TRP A 341 1.02 11.22 -41.68
C TRP A 341 0.99 10.21 -42.82
N TYR A 342 0.01 10.33 -43.70
CA TYR A 342 -0.17 9.41 -44.80
C TYR A 342 -0.64 10.13 -46.07
N ASN A 343 -0.35 9.52 -47.21
CA ASN A 343 -0.84 9.94 -48.50
C ASN A 343 -1.94 8.98 -48.95
N PHE A 344 -3.07 9.51 -49.42
CA PHE A 344 -4.13 8.71 -50.00
C PHE A 344 -4.59 9.35 -51.30
N ARG A 345 -4.52 8.60 -52.41
CA ARG A 345 -4.83 9.11 -53.76
C ARG A 345 -4.07 10.38 -54.14
N GLY A 346 -2.79 10.47 -53.73
CA GLY A 346 -1.94 11.63 -53.99
C GLY A 346 -2.25 12.87 -53.15
N LEU A 347 -3.12 12.76 -52.14
CA LEU A 347 -3.42 13.84 -51.20
C LEU A 347 -2.88 13.54 -49.79
N PRO A 348 -2.17 14.50 -49.16
CA PRO A 348 -1.63 14.33 -47.81
C PRO A 348 -2.74 14.42 -46.76
N HIS A 349 -2.62 13.58 -45.73
CA HIS A 349 -3.53 13.49 -44.59
C HIS A 349 -2.73 13.34 -43.29
N TYR A 350 -3.36 13.72 -42.18
CA TYR A 350 -2.79 13.70 -40.85
C TYR A 350 -3.84 13.41 -39.76
N CYS A 351 -3.49 12.60 -38.78
CA CYS A 351 -4.29 12.40 -37.57
C CYS A 351 -3.44 12.14 -36.32
N ILE A 352 -3.99 12.49 -35.15
CA ILE A 352 -3.49 12.12 -33.82
C ILE A 352 -4.59 11.34 -33.13
N ILE A 353 -4.26 10.18 -32.58
CA ILE A 353 -5.24 9.28 -31.96
C ILE A 353 -4.61 8.69 -30.69
N ASP A 354 -5.39 8.54 -29.62
CA ASP A 354 -4.92 8.00 -28.34
C ASP A 354 -4.66 6.48 -28.40
N SER A 355 -3.83 5.95 -27.50
CA SER A 355 -3.36 4.54 -27.56
C SER A 355 -4.46 3.47 -27.56
N TYR A 356 -5.63 3.76 -26.99
CA TYR A 356 -6.76 2.82 -26.90
C TYR A 356 -7.91 3.12 -27.87
N GLU A 357 -7.83 4.25 -28.59
CA GLU A 357 -8.86 4.65 -29.54
C GLU A 357 -8.64 3.92 -30.89
N PRO A 358 -9.71 3.40 -31.52
CA PRO A 358 -9.59 2.69 -32.79
C PRO A 358 -9.02 3.59 -33.88
N LEU A 359 -8.08 3.06 -34.67
CA LEU A 359 -7.50 3.75 -35.82
C LEU A 359 -8.18 3.22 -37.08
N GLU A 360 -8.96 4.09 -37.73
CA GLU A 360 -9.51 3.83 -39.06
C GLU A 360 -8.96 4.88 -40.04
N ILE A 361 -8.09 4.47 -40.97
CA ILE A 361 -7.58 5.33 -42.04
C ILE A 361 -7.76 4.64 -43.39
N PRO A 362 -8.09 5.38 -44.47
CA PRO A 362 -8.14 6.85 -44.56
C PRO A 362 -9.53 7.46 -44.25
N LEU A 363 -9.55 8.57 -43.51
CA LEU A 363 -10.74 9.41 -43.28
C LEU A 363 -10.64 10.76 -44.00
N ARG A 364 -11.78 11.30 -44.46
CA ARG A 364 -11.84 12.60 -45.14
C ARG A 364 -11.49 13.78 -44.22
N SER A 365 -11.79 13.65 -42.93
CA SER A 365 -11.50 14.65 -41.90
C SER A 365 -10.00 14.88 -41.69
N HIS A 366 -9.17 13.90 -42.04
CA HIS A 366 -7.73 13.96 -41.86
C HIS A 366 -7.01 14.68 -43.00
N ARG A 367 -7.73 15.09 -44.06
CA ARG A 367 -7.12 15.69 -45.24
C ARG A 367 -6.46 17.02 -44.88
N LEU A 368 -5.18 17.15 -45.22
CA LEU A 368 -4.47 18.43 -45.13
C LEU A 368 -4.81 19.28 -46.35
N GLU A 369 -5.27 20.50 -46.11
CA GLU A 369 -5.40 21.49 -47.19
C GLU A 369 -4.02 22.03 -47.52
N ILE A 370 -3.56 21.77 -48.75
CA ILE A 370 -2.32 22.35 -49.25
C ILE A 370 -2.61 23.84 -49.52
N VAL A 371 -2.23 24.70 -48.59
CA VAL A 371 -2.22 26.15 -48.81
C VAL A 371 -1.13 26.42 -49.86
N GLN A 372 -1.54 26.63 -51.12
CA GLN A 372 -0.60 27.09 -52.15
C GLN A 372 -0.09 28.48 -51.74
N PRO A 373 1.23 28.73 -51.72
CA PRO A 373 1.75 30.08 -51.53
C PRO A 373 1.20 30.95 -52.67
N ALA A 374 0.50 32.03 -52.32
CA ALA A 374 -0.08 32.95 -53.27
C ALA A 374 0.98 33.39 -54.28
N THR A 375 0.82 32.94 -55.53
CA THR A 375 1.61 33.39 -56.66
C THR A 375 1.39 34.89 -56.78
N GLY A 376 2.40 35.68 -56.39
CA GLY A 376 2.38 37.13 -56.56
C GLY A 376 2.17 37.46 -58.04
N SER A 377 0.99 38.00 -58.35
CA SER A 377 0.70 38.63 -59.63
C SER A 377 1.62 39.83 -59.84
N GLN A 378 2.21 39.88 -61.02
CA GLN A 378 3.06 40.93 -61.57
C GLN A 378 2.44 42.32 -61.52
#